data_AF-A0A3D2TLE3-F1
#
_entry.id   AF-A0A3D2TLE3-F1
#
_cell.length_a   1.000
_cell.length_b   1.000
_cell.length_c   1.000
_cell.angle_alpha   90.00
_cell.angle_beta   90.00
_cell.angle_gamma   90.00
#
_symmetry.space_group_name_H-M   'P 1'
#
loop_
_entity.id
_entity.type
_entity.pdbx_description
1 polymer ?
#
loop_
_entity_poly.entity_id
_entity_poly.type
_entity_poly.pdbx_seq_one_letter_code
_entity_poly.pdbx_strand_id
1 'polypeptide(L)'
;SPIVEGNRVYAFSAEGEFHCVRLSNGKPLWQINTQEKFGVVKNFFGVGSTPLLWDDLLIANIGGSPPQGPANIYAAQGNILGNGSGVVAFDKMTGEIRWQATDEFASYASPVSATLNGKPWCFVFARGGLVGLNPGTGAVGFSFPWRAKKLESVNASSPVVVGNRVFISETYGRGSVLLEMQQGAAKVVWQDKTDSRDKTLELHWNTAVHHDGYLYGSSGRHTSSAELRCVDLETGQIMWSEPGFGRASLLFVENNLICLSEDGTLRILEATSDRYKLRSEIILRDAAGQPLLEYPAWAAPILSHGLLYVRGKGRLVCLDLLPPAP
;
A
#
# COMPACT_ATOMS: atom_id res chain seq x y z
N SER A 1 4.89 -7.02 1.93
CA SER A 1 4.93 -7.84 3.16
C SER A 1 4.60 -9.29 2.83
N PRO A 2 5.04 -10.27 3.63
CA PRO A 2 4.61 -11.65 3.45
C PRO A 2 3.18 -11.88 3.99
N ILE A 3 2.51 -12.93 3.51
CA ILE A 3 1.25 -13.45 4.04
C ILE A 3 1.53 -14.79 4.71
N VAL A 4 0.97 -15.02 5.90
CA VAL A 4 1.08 -16.31 6.60
C VAL A 4 -0.30 -16.96 6.65
N GLU A 5 -0.42 -18.18 6.15
CA GLU A 5 -1.64 -19.00 6.24
C GLU A 5 -1.28 -20.44 6.61
N GLY A 6 -1.74 -20.90 7.78
CA GLY A 6 -1.38 -22.21 8.31
C GLY A 6 0.14 -22.39 8.41
N ASN A 7 0.67 -23.41 7.72
CA ASN A 7 2.11 -23.71 7.68
C ASN A 7 2.83 -23.14 6.44
N ARG A 8 2.26 -22.11 5.79
CA ARG A 8 2.81 -21.50 4.57
C ARG A 8 3.05 -20.01 4.75
N VAL A 9 4.11 -19.52 4.11
CA VAL A 9 4.42 -18.10 3.98
C VAL A 9 4.53 -17.76 2.51
N TYR A 10 3.75 -16.79 2.07
CA TYR A 10 3.76 -16.27 0.70
C TYR A 10 4.47 -14.93 0.69
N ALA A 11 5.45 -14.76 -0.20
CA ALA A 11 6.21 -13.51 -0.27
C ALA A 11 6.56 -13.17 -1.71
N PHE A 12 6.30 -11.93 -2.10
CA PHE A 12 6.71 -11.36 -3.38
C PHE A 12 7.81 -10.34 -3.14
N SER A 13 9.00 -10.59 -3.70
CA SER A 13 10.20 -9.79 -3.45
C SER A 13 10.35 -8.62 -4.43
N ALA A 14 11.17 -7.64 -4.02
CA ALA A 14 11.54 -6.49 -4.85
C ALA A 14 12.21 -6.86 -6.18
N GLU A 15 12.74 -8.09 -6.29
CA GLU A 15 13.41 -8.59 -7.50
C GLU A 15 12.51 -9.45 -8.38
N GLY A 16 11.21 -9.54 -8.05
CA GLY A 16 10.25 -10.25 -8.87
C GLY A 16 10.19 -11.75 -8.59
N GLU A 17 10.73 -12.19 -7.46
CA GLU A 17 10.62 -13.57 -7.01
C GLU A 17 9.38 -13.73 -6.14
N PHE A 18 8.44 -14.57 -6.60
CA PHE A 18 7.24 -14.90 -5.85
C PHE A 18 7.34 -16.31 -5.30
N HIS A 19 7.37 -16.43 -3.97
CA HIS A 19 7.59 -17.70 -3.29
C HIS A 19 6.40 -18.10 -2.43
N CYS A 20 6.20 -19.41 -2.31
CA CYS A 20 5.64 -20.02 -1.12
C CYS A 20 6.70 -20.86 -0.43
N VAL A 21 6.90 -20.62 0.86
CA VAL A 21 7.81 -21.40 1.71
C VAL A 21 7.05 -21.99 2.88
N ARG A 22 7.58 -23.07 3.45
CA ARG A 22 7.04 -23.66 4.69
C ARG A 22 7.39 -22.77 5.88
N LEU A 23 6.39 -22.45 6.71
CA LEU A 23 6.58 -21.59 7.88
C LEU A 23 7.63 -22.15 8.85
N SER A 24 7.62 -23.47 9.08
CA SER A 24 8.48 -24.11 10.07
C SER A 24 9.98 -24.04 9.78
N ASN A 25 10.40 -23.92 8.51
CA ASN A 25 11.82 -24.04 8.13
C ASN A 25 12.23 -23.27 6.88
N GLY A 26 11.35 -22.48 6.27
CA GLY A 26 11.64 -21.68 5.09
C GLY A 26 11.90 -22.48 3.81
N LYS A 27 11.71 -23.80 3.80
CA LYS A 27 11.91 -24.60 2.57
C LYS A 27 10.90 -24.17 1.51
N PRO A 28 11.34 -23.94 0.26
CA PRO A 28 10.43 -23.58 -0.83
C PRO A 28 9.45 -24.73 -1.10
N LEU A 29 8.18 -24.37 -1.27
CA LEU A 29 7.12 -25.25 -1.74
C LEU A 29 6.88 -25.01 -3.24
N TRP A 30 6.89 -23.74 -3.65
CA TRP A 30 6.95 -23.33 -5.05
C TRP A 30 7.59 -21.94 -5.16
N GLN A 31 8.08 -21.62 -6.36
CA GLN A 31 8.71 -20.33 -6.68
C GLN A 31 8.40 -19.96 -8.13
N ILE A 32 8.22 -18.66 -8.38
CA ILE A 32 7.98 -18.10 -9.69
C ILE A 32 8.88 -16.87 -9.84
N ASN A 33 9.79 -16.91 -10.82
CA ASN A 33 10.47 -15.71 -11.28
C ASN A 33 9.55 -14.99 -12.28
N THR A 34 9.07 -13.81 -11.90
CA THR A 34 8.08 -13.06 -12.71
C THR A 34 8.70 -12.39 -13.93
N GLN A 35 10.00 -12.07 -13.90
CA GLN A 35 10.71 -11.56 -15.06
C GLN A 35 10.81 -12.63 -16.16
N GLU A 36 11.23 -13.84 -15.81
CA GLU A 36 11.32 -14.97 -16.74
C GLU A 36 9.94 -15.40 -17.25
N LYS A 37 8.94 -15.49 -16.36
CA LYS A 37 7.61 -16.01 -16.70
C LYS A 37 6.74 -15.01 -17.46
N PHE A 38 6.83 -13.73 -17.15
CA PHE A 38 5.91 -12.70 -17.67
C PHE A 38 6.60 -11.54 -18.37
N GLY A 39 7.93 -11.54 -18.48
CA GLY A 39 8.68 -10.44 -19.07
C GLY A 39 8.59 -9.14 -18.26
N VAL A 40 8.46 -9.23 -16.93
CA VAL A 40 8.35 -8.04 -16.07
C VAL A 40 9.56 -7.13 -16.26
N VAL A 41 9.30 -5.89 -16.62
CA VAL A 41 10.31 -4.83 -16.75
C VAL A 41 10.63 -4.28 -15.36
N LYS A 42 11.91 -4.12 -15.02
CA LYS A 42 12.29 -3.57 -13.70
C LYS A 42 11.83 -2.11 -13.57
N ASN A 43 11.12 -1.82 -12.48
CA ASN A 43 10.58 -0.50 -12.15
C ASN A 43 11.54 0.27 -11.20
N PHE A 44 11.22 1.52 -10.86
CA PHE A 44 12.12 2.44 -10.13
C PHE A 44 12.64 1.91 -8.78
N PHE A 45 11.84 1.13 -8.06
CA PHE A 45 12.12 0.67 -6.69
C PHE A 45 12.04 -0.85 -6.57
N GLY A 46 12.34 -1.56 -7.67
CA GLY A 46 12.08 -2.99 -7.79
C GLY A 46 10.63 -3.26 -8.25
N VAL A 47 10.13 -4.45 -7.98
CA VAL A 47 8.76 -4.87 -8.30
C VAL A 47 8.07 -5.42 -7.08
N GLY A 48 6.74 -5.40 -7.10
CA GLY A 48 5.95 -6.16 -6.16
C GLY A 48 5.23 -5.33 -5.11
N SER A 49 4.13 -5.92 -4.71
CA SER A 49 3.23 -5.52 -3.64
C SER A 49 3.02 -6.72 -2.73
N THR A 50 2.33 -6.55 -1.59
CA THR A 50 1.78 -7.71 -0.91
C THR A 50 0.70 -8.30 -1.82
N PRO A 51 0.72 -9.61 -2.15
CA PRO A 51 -0.40 -10.20 -2.89
C PRO A 51 -1.66 -10.17 -2.02
N LEU A 52 -2.82 -10.32 -2.65
CA LEU A 52 -4.07 -10.56 -1.95
C LEU A 52 -4.30 -12.07 -1.85
N LEU A 53 -4.46 -12.59 -0.64
CA LEU A 53 -5.00 -13.93 -0.42
C LEU A 53 -6.53 -13.84 -0.49
N TRP A 54 -7.14 -14.55 -1.44
CA TRP A 54 -8.59 -14.64 -1.62
C TRP A 54 -8.96 -16.10 -1.91
N ASP A 55 -9.64 -16.75 -0.97
CA ASP A 55 -9.94 -18.19 -1.01
C ASP A 55 -8.71 -19.07 -1.30
N ASP A 56 -8.65 -19.74 -2.46
CA ASP A 56 -7.54 -20.57 -2.92
C ASP A 56 -6.54 -19.81 -3.81
N LEU A 57 -6.72 -18.49 -3.97
CA LEU A 57 -5.95 -17.65 -4.88
C LEU A 57 -5.00 -16.70 -4.15
N LEU A 58 -3.85 -16.48 -4.78
CA LEU A 58 -2.97 -15.34 -4.54
C LEU A 58 -3.06 -14.41 -5.75
N ILE A 59 -3.63 -13.23 -5.57
CA ILE A 59 -3.81 -12.23 -6.63
C ILE A 59 -2.70 -11.18 -6.50
N ALA A 60 -1.91 -10.99 -7.56
CA ALA A 60 -0.76 -10.08 -7.55
C ALA A 60 -0.80 -9.11 -8.74
N ASN A 61 -0.31 -7.90 -8.50
CA ASN A 61 -0.03 -6.91 -9.53
C ASN A 61 1.36 -7.22 -10.14
N ILE A 62 1.37 -7.90 -11.29
CA ILE A 62 2.59 -8.44 -11.92
C ILE A 62 3.15 -7.46 -12.95
N GLY A 63 2.29 -6.91 -13.82
CA GLY A 63 2.71 -5.93 -14.83
C GLY A 63 3.65 -6.51 -15.88
N GLY A 64 3.38 -7.71 -16.39
CA GLY A 64 4.24 -8.30 -17.43
C GLY A 64 4.22 -7.52 -18.75
N SER A 65 5.24 -7.81 -19.57
CA SER A 65 5.49 -7.18 -20.88
C SER A 65 5.96 -8.25 -21.87
N PRO A 66 5.80 -8.05 -23.19
CA PRO A 66 6.35 -8.98 -24.18
C PRO A 66 7.85 -9.24 -23.98
N PRO A 67 8.37 -10.45 -24.31
CA PRO A 67 9.76 -10.85 -24.06
C PRO A 67 10.84 -9.95 -24.69
N GLN A 68 10.50 -9.21 -25.75
CA GLN A 68 11.39 -8.23 -26.41
C GLN A 68 11.20 -6.81 -25.85
N GLY A 69 10.65 -6.69 -24.63
CA GLY A 69 10.42 -5.43 -23.96
C GLY A 69 11.71 -4.68 -23.60
N PRO A 70 11.59 -3.39 -23.21
CA PRO A 70 12.72 -2.57 -22.82
C PRO A 70 13.40 -3.14 -21.56
N ALA A 71 14.72 -2.98 -21.45
CA ALA A 71 15.50 -3.52 -20.34
C ALA A 71 15.08 -2.97 -18.95
N ASN A 72 14.52 -1.77 -18.90
CA ASN A 72 13.98 -1.14 -17.70
C ASN A 72 13.03 0.02 -18.07
N ILE A 73 12.37 0.57 -17.05
CA ILE A 73 11.40 1.68 -17.21
C ILE A 73 11.98 2.95 -17.85
N TYR A 74 13.29 3.21 -17.72
CA TYR A 74 13.95 4.37 -18.33
C TYR A 74 14.13 4.18 -19.83
N ALA A 75 14.59 3.00 -20.26
CA ALA A 75 14.66 2.65 -21.68
C ALA A 75 13.28 2.70 -22.36
N ALA A 76 12.23 2.36 -21.61
CA ALA A 76 10.84 2.45 -22.04
C ALA A 76 10.30 3.88 -22.13
N GLN A 77 10.99 4.88 -21.55
CA GLN A 77 10.44 6.21 -21.27
C GLN A 77 9.06 6.16 -20.60
N GLY A 78 8.83 5.15 -19.75
CA GLY A 78 7.57 4.97 -19.04
C GLY A 78 6.43 4.34 -19.85
N ASN A 79 6.66 4.02 -21.13
CA ASN A 79 5.71 3.42 -22.05
C ASN A 79 6.07 1.94 -22.28
N ILE A 80 5.39 1.07 -21.55
CA ILE A 80 5.57 -0.38 -21.63
C ILE A 80 4.27 -0.97 -22.20
N LEU A 81 4.40 -1.88 -23.15
CA LEU A 81 3.26 -2.63 -23.68
C LEU A 81 2.96 -3.79 -22.74
N GLY A 82 1.71 -3.91 -22.28
CA GLY A 82 1.26 -5.06 -21.51
C GLY A 82 1.12 -6.32 -22.40
N ASN A 83 1.11 -7.49 -21.76
CA ASN A 83 0.90 -8.78 -22.43
C ASN A 83 -0.29 -9.56 -21.82
N GLY A 84 -1.26 -8.87 -21.23
CA GLY A 84 -2.41 -9.46 -20.54
C GLY A 84 -2.11 -9.97 -19.12
N SER A 85 -0.88 -9.79 -18.61
CA SER A 85 -0.49 -10.22 -17.26
C SER A 85 -0.28 -9.07 -16.29
N GLY A 86 -1.08 -8.00 -16.42
CA GLY A 86 -1.04 -6.88 -15.47
C GLY A 86 -1.42 -7.34 -14.05
N VAL A 87 -2.52 -8.08 -13.94
CA VAL A 87 -2.95 -8.75 -12.71
C VAL A 87 -3.03 -10.25 -12.96
N VAL A 88 -2.47 -11.04 -12.04
CA VAL A 88 -2.44 -12.50 -12.16
C VAL A 88 -2.91 -13.12 -10.86
N ALA A 89 -3.80 -14.11 -10.94
CA ALA A 89 -4.10 -15.00 -9.84
C ALA A 89 -3.39 -16.32 -9.99
N PHE A 90 -2.79 -16.75 -8.88
CA PHE A 90 -2.12 -18.01 -8.75
C PHE A 90 -2.87 -18.90 -7.77
N ASP A 91 -2.92 -20.20 -8.05
CA ASP A 91 -3.28 -21.19 -7.05
C ASP A 91 -2.29 -21.11 -5.88
N LYS A 92 -2.78 -20.86 -4.66
CA LYS A 92 -1.92 -20.64 -3.49
C LYS A 92 -1.12 -21.88 -3.09
N MET A 93 -1.50 -23.07 -3.55
CA MET A 93 -0.88 -24.33 -3.16
C MET A 93 0.25 -24.73 -4.11
N THR A 94 0.14 -24.38 -5.39
CA THR A 94 1.02 -24.84 -6.48
C THR A 94 1.77 -23.71 -7.19
N GLY A 95 1.26 -22.47 -7.14
CA GLY A 95 1.78 -21.36 -7.93
C GLY A 95 1.36 -21.40 -9.41
N GLU A 96 0.44 -22.29 -9.79
CA GLU A 96 -0.11 -22.33 -11.14
C GLU A 96 -1.01 -21.13 -11.41
N ILE A 97 -1.01 -20.64 -12.65
CA ILE A 97 -1.86 -19.50 -13.04
C ILE A 97 -3.31 -20.01 -13.14
N ARG A 98 -4.22 -19.32 -12.45
CA ARG A 98 -5.67 -19.57 -12.55
C ARG A 98 -6.34 -18.61 -13.53
N TRP A 99 -5.94 -17.34 -13.51
CA TRP A 99 -6.37 -16.35 -14.50
C TRP A 99 -5.36 -15.20 -14.60
N GLN A 100 -5.43 -14.47 -15.71
CA GLN A 100 -4.67 -13.25 -15.96
C GLN A 100 -5.63 -12.19 -16.50
N ALA A 101 -5.37 -10.93 -16.17
CA ALA A 101 -6.19 -9.81 -16.60
C ALA A 101 -5.35 -8.55 -16.78
N THR A 102 -5.84 -7.67 -17.65
CA THR A 102 -5.35 -6.32 -17.95
C THR A 102 -3.96 -6.25 -18.59
N ASP A 103 -3.73 -5.14 -19.30
CA ASP A 103 -2.42 -4.72 -19.80
C ASP A 103 -1.78 -3.65 -18.90
N GLU A 104 -2.26 -3.51 -17.66
CA GLU A 104 -1.71 -2.56 -16.72
C GLU A 104 -0.28 -2.93 -16.34
N PHE A 105 0.60 -1.93 -16.26
CA PHE A 105 1.93 -2.14 -15.71
C PHE A 105 1.89 -2.07 -14.17
N ALA A 106 2.79 -2.78 -13.52
CA ALA A 106 2.78 -2.87 -12.07
C ALA A 106 3.12 -1.54 -11.39
N SER A 107 2.53 -1.37 -10.22
CA SER A 107 2.96 -0.38 -9.22
C SER A 107 3.13 -1.08 -7.87
N TYR A 108 3.17 -0.33 -6.77
CA TYR A 108 3.57 -0.89 -5.46
C TYR A 108 2.40 -1.04 -4.47
N ALA A 109 1.24 -0.47 -4.78
CA ALA A 109 0.02 -0.63 -4.01
C ALA A 109 -0.42 -2.10 -3.97
N SER A 110 -0.77 -2.59 -2.78
CA SER A 110 -1.25 -3.96 -2.62
C SER A 110 -2.71 -4.07 -3.06
N PRO A 111 -3.12 -5.14 -3.76
CA PRO A 111 -4.52 -5.37 -4.07
C PRO A 111 -5.37 -5.47 -2.79
N VAL A 112 -6.55 -4.88 -2.81
CA VAL A 112 -7.49 -4.88 -1.67
C VAL A 112 -8.79 -5.54 -2.10
N SER A 113 -9.32 -6.45 -1.29
CA SER A 113 -10.65 -7.02 -1.53
C SER A 113 -11.71 -6.33 -0.70
N ALA A 114 -12.92 -6.23 -1.23
CA ALA A 114 -14.10 -5.83 -0.48
C ALA A 114 -15.37 -6.43 -1.09
N THR A 115 -16.44 -6.51 -0.31
CA THR A 115 -17.77 -6.92 -0.78
C THR A 115 -18.66 -5.70 -0.89
N LEU A 116 -19.14 -5.40 -2.11
CA LEU A 116 -20.01 -4.27 -2.39
C LEU A 116 -21.34 -4.79 -2.93
N ASN A 117 -22.46 -4.47 -2.26
CA ASN A 117 -23.79 -4.93 -2.62
C ASN A 117 -23.86 -6.46 -2.82
N GLY A 118 -23.21 -7.22 -1.93
CA GLY A 118 -23.16 -8.69 -1.98
C GLY A 118 -22.25 -9.28 -3.05
N LYS A 119 -21.49 -8.46 -3.81
CA LYS A 119 -20.56 -8.93 -4.84
C LYS A 119 -19.10 -8.74 -4.39
N PRO A 120 -18.22 -9.74 -4.53
CA PRO A 120 -16.82 -9.59 -4.21
C PRO A 120 -16.08 -8.80 -5.29
N TRP A 121 -15.21 -7.90 -4.85
CA TRP A 121 -14.34 -7.08 -5.69
C TRP A 121 -12.89 -7.21 -5.22
N CYS A 122 -11.97 -7.14 -6.18
CA CYS A 122 -10.56 -6.88 -5.97
C CYS A 122 -10.20 -5.57 -6.65
N PHE A 123 -9.60 -4.67 -5.88
CA PHE A 123 -9.16 -3.35 -6.30
C PHE A 123 -7.64 -3.35 -6.43
N VAL A 124 -7.14 -3.11 -7.63
CA VAL A 124 -5.71 -3.05 -7.93
C VAL A 124 -5.38 -1.64 -8.39
N PHE A 125 -4.63 -0.90 -7.58
CA PHE A 125 -4.13 0.41 -7.99
C PHE A 125 -2.80 0.24 -8.73
N ALA A 126 -2.91 -0.07 -10.01
CA ALA A 126 -1.79 -0.30 -10.91
C ALA A 126 -1.20 1.02 -11.40
N ARG A 127 -0.24 0.97 -12.33
CA ARG A 127 0.47 2.17 -12.76
C ARG A 127 -0.41 3.16 -13.52
N GLY A 128 -1.31 2.69 -14.38
CA GLY A 128 -2.21 3.56 -15.16
C GLY A 128 -3.35 4.14 -14.31
N GLY A 129 -3.76 3.43 -13.27
CA GLY A 129 -4.85 3.82 -12.41
C GLY A 129 -5.44 2.66 -11.63
N LEU A 130 -6.66 2.85 -11.14
CA LEU A 130 -7.38 1.85 -10.39
C LEU A 130 -8.14 0.90 -11.33
N VAL A 131 -7.99 -0.40 -11.11
CA VAL A 131 -8.81 -1.43 -11.75
C VAL A 131 -9.63 -2.13 -10.68
N GLY A 132 -10.92 -2.34 -10.94
CA GLY A 132 -11.77 -3.22 -10.15
C GLY A 132 -12.14 -4.48 -10.94
N LEU A 133 -11.92 -5.64 -10.34
CA LEU A 133 -12.13 -6.94 -10.96
C LEU A 133 -12.84 -7.92 -10.03
N ASN A 134 -13.47 -8.94 -10.61
CA ASN A 134 -13.94 -10.09 -9.86
C ASN A 134 -12.72 -10.93 -9.41
N PRO A 135 -12.50 -11.15 -8.10
CA PRO A 135 -11.31 -11.85 -7.62
C PRO A 135 -11.23 -13.33 -8.04
N GLY A 136 -12.37 -13.99 -8.27
CA GLY A 136 -12.40 -15.40 -8.67
C GLY A 136 -12.13 -15.63 -10.15
N THR A 137 -12.52 -14.70 -11.02
CA THR A 137 -12.45 -14.90 -12.48
C THR A 137 -11.49 -13.96 -13.20
N GLY A 138 -11.03 -12.89 -12.56
CA GLY A 138 -10.25 -11.84 -13.20
C GLY A 138 -11.06 -10.92 -14.11
N ALA A 139 -12.39 -11.11 -14.19
CA ALA A 139 -13.25 -10.28 -15.03
C ALA A 139 -13.21 -8.82 -14.58
N VAL A 140 -12.77 -7.93 -15.47
CA VAL A 140 -12.66 -6.49 -15.21
C VAL A 140 -14.06 -5.89 -15.20
N GLY A 141 -14.44 -5.27 -14.08
CA GLY A 141 -15.68 -4.52 -13.97
C GLY A 141 -15.50 -3.07 -14.41
N PHE A 142 -14.39 -2.43 -14.03
CA PHE A 142 -14.07 -1.07 -14.42
C PHE A 142 -12.56 -0.78 -14.37
N SER A 143 -12.16 0.29 -15.07
CA SER A 143 -10.85 0.92 -14.94
C SER A 143 -11.03 2.44 -14.78
N PHE A 144 -10.22 3.05 -13.93
CA PHE A 144 -10.23 4.49 -13.66
C PHE A 144 -8.80 5.06 -13.74
N PRO A 145 -8.45 5.82 -14.80
CA PRO A 145 -7.11 6.37 -14.97
C PRO A 145 -6.71 7.38 -13.89
N TRP A 146 -5.62 7.09 -13.17
CA TRP A 146 -5.09 7.96 -12.12
C TRP A 146 -3.57 7.82 -12.01
N ARG A 147 -2.87 8.62 -12.80
CA ARG A 147 -1.40 8.65 -12.86
C ARG A 147 -0.91 10.05 -13.15
N ALA A 148 0.17 10.50 -12.49
CA ALA A 148 0.83 11.75 -12.86
C ALA A 148 1.65 11.59 -14.16
N LYS A 149 1.83 12.68 -14.89
CA LYS A 149 2.61 12.70 -16.14
C LYS A 149 4.12 12.46 -15.93
N LYS A 150 4.60 12.55 -14.69
CA LYS A 150 6.02 12.34 -14.35
C LYS A 150 6.41 10.89 -14.63
N LEU A 151 7.58 10.69 -15.22
CA LEU A 151 8.11 9.36 -15.54
C LEU A 151 8.20 8.50 -14.27
N GLU A 152 8.71 9.07 -13.19
CA GLU A 152 8.90 8.42 -11.90
C GLU A 152 7.63 8.35 -11.03
N SER A 153 6.46 8.72 -11.57
CA SER A 153 5.18 8.56 -10.87
C SER A 153 4.90 7.09 -10.61
N VAL A 154 4.54 6.78 -9.38
CA VAL A 154 4.18 5.44 -8.92
C VAL A 154 3.01 5.52 -7.95
N ASN A 155 2.21 4.47 -7.92
CA ASN A 155 1.08 4.29 -7.04
C ASN A 155 1.46 3.25 -5.99
N ALA A 156 1.77 3.69 -4.78
CA ALA A 156 2.29 2.82 -3.71
C ALA A 156 1.39 2.75 -2.47
N SER A 157 0.41 3.64 -2.36
CA SER A 157 -0.64 3.58 -1.34
C SER A 157 -1.75 2.64 -1.78
N SER A 158 -2.15 1.70 -0.92
CA SER A 158 -3.23 0.76 -1.27
C SER A 158 -4.58 1.46 -1.22
N PRO A 159 -5.58 1.06 -2.05
CA PRO A 159 -6.92 1.64 -1.99
C PRO A 159 -7.54 1.52 -0.60
N VAL A 160 -8.20 2.59 -0.13
CA VAL A 160 -9.02 2.55 1.09
C VAL A 160 -10.48 2.41 0.68
N VAL A 161 -11.10 1.29 1.05
CA VAL A 161 -12.48 0.95 0.66
C VAL A 161 -13.40 1.06 1.88
N VAL A 162 -14.43 1.89 1.79
CA VAL A 162 -15.40 2.15 2.88
C VAL A 162 -16.81 2.09 2.30
N GLY A 163 -17.56 1.04 2.60
CA GLY A 163 -18.87 0.82 1.98
C GLY A 163 -18.74 0.74 0.44
N ASN A 164 -19.39 1.66 -0.28
CA ASN A 164 -19.26 1.78 -1.74
C ASN A 164 -18.24 2.85 -2.18
N ARG A 165 -17.48 3.44 -1.25
CA ARG A 165 -16.44 4.43 -1.52
C ARG A 165 -15.09 3.77 -1.71
N VAL A 166 -14.32 4.25 -2.68
CA VAL A 166 -12.93 3.84 -2.91
C VAL A 166 -12.07 5.08 -3.02
N PHE A 167 -11.19 5.27 -2.04
CA PHE A 167 -10.22 6.35 -2.00
C PHE A 167 -8.85 5.86 -2.49
N ILE A 168 -8.24 6.64 -3.39
CA ILE A 168 -6.86 6.43 -3.85
C ILE A 168 -6.11 7.75 -3.87
N SER A 169 -4.79 7.69 -3.65
CA SER A 169 -3.94 8.88 -3.58
C SER A 169 -2.51 8.57 -4.04
N GLU A 170 -1.85 9.58 -4.61
CA GLU A 170 -0.44 9.55 -5.01
C GLU A 170 0.19 10.96 -4.89
N THR A 171 1.51 11.04 -4.69
CA THR A 171 2.23 12.30 -4.35
C THR A 171 3.09 12.87 -5.50
N TYR A 172 3.00 12.34 -6.71
CA TYR A 172 3.79 12.79 -7.86
C TYR A 172 3.08 13.90 -8.68
N GLY A 173 1.80 14.17 -8.41
CA GLY A 173 1.14 15.41 -8.84
C GLY A 173 -0.38 15.36 -8.98
N ARG A 174 -1.02 14.18 -9.00
CA ARG A 174 -2.48 14.05 -9.06
C ARG A 174 -3.12 14.32 -7.70
N GLY A 175 -2.52 13.83 -6.62
CA GLY A 175 -3.12 13.88 -5.29
C GLY A 175 -4.17 12.79 -5.13
N SER A 176 -5.30 13.14 -4.55
CA SER A 176 -6.36 12.22 -4.14
C SER A 176 -7.62 12.28 -4.99
N VAL A 177 -8.35 11.17 -5.02
CA VAL A 177 -9.71 11.07 -5.54
C VAL A 177 -10.52 10.11 -4.69
N LEU A 178 -11.77 10.49 -4.45
CA LEU A 178 -12.79 9.59 -3.92
C LEU A 178 -13.72 9.15 -5.05
N LEU A 179 -13.87 7.84 -5.19
CA LEU A 179 -14.77 7.22 -6.14
C LEU A 179 -15.94 6.59 -5.39
N GLU A 180 -17.13 6.70 -5.97
CA GLU A 180 -18.30 5.93 -5.61
C GLU A 180 -18.52 4.83 -6.64
N MET A 181 -18.62 3.60 -6.15
CA MET A 181 -18.91 2.45 -6.98
C MET A 181 -20.41 2.32 -7.23
N GLN A 182 -20.81 2.45 -8.49
CA GLN A 182 -22.20 2.33 -8.94
C GLN A 182 -22.29 1.33 -10.09
N GLN A 183 -22.98 0.20 -9.91
CA GLN A 183 -23.37 -0.75 -10.97
C GLN A 183 -22.29 -1.02 -12.05
N GLY A 184 -21.05 -1.32 -11.65
CA GLY A 184 -19.96 -1.62 -12.59
C GLY A 184 -19.22 -0.41 -13.14
N ALA A 185 -19.49 0.80 -12.64
CA ALA A 185 -18.75 2.01 -12.94
C ALA A 185 -18.23 2.67 -11.67
N ALA A 186 -17.15 3.44 -11.81
CA ALA A 186 -16.62 4.31 -10.75
C ALA A 186 -16.97 5.77 -11.08
N LYS A 187 -17.75 6.42 -10.21
CA LYS A 187 -18.10 7.83 -10.32
C LYS A 187 -17.23 8.65 -9.38
N VAL A 188 -16.69 9.77 -9.85
CA VAL A 188 -15.96 10.70 -8.99
C VAL A 188 -16.93 11.39 -8.04
N VAL A 189 -16.68 11.29 -6.73
CA VAL A 189 -17.37 12.07 -5.68
C VAL A 189 -16.68 13.43 -5.56
N TRP A 190 -15.37 13.41 -5.36
CA TRP A 190 -14.48 14.57 -5.41
C TRP A 190 -13.09 14.14 -5.83
N GLN A 191 -12.29 15.08 -6.33
CA GLN A 191 -10.90 14.84 -6.68
C GLN A 191 -10.07 16.12 -6.59
N ASP A 192 -8.79 15.96 -6.31
CA ASP A 192 -7.83 17.07 -6.38
C ASP A 192 -7.69 17.58 -7.82
N LYS A 193 -7.51 18.90 -7.95
CA LYS A 193 -7.24 19.52 -9.26
C LYS A 193 -5.81 19.22 -9.68
N THR A 194 -5.62 18.71 -10.89
CA THR A 194 -4.30 18.31 -11.42
C THR A 194 -3.23 19.39 -11.27
N ASP A 195 -3.54 20.64 -11.61
CA ASP A 195 -2.57 21.74 -11.63
C ASP A 195 -2.42 22.48 -10.28
N SER A 196 -3.16 22.06 -9.25
CA SER A 196 -3.03 22.62 -7.90
C SER A 196 -1.80 22.06 -7.18
N ARG A 197 -1.09 22.93 -6.46
CA ARG A 197 -0.09 22.53 -5.46
C ARG A 197 -0.74 22.12 -4.14
N ASP A 198 -1.91 22.68 -3.85
CA ASP A 198 -2.69 22.34 -2.67
C ASP A 198 -3.50 21.08 -3.00
N LYS A 199 -3.00 19.95 -2.51
CA LYS A 199 -3.65 18.65 -2.59
C LYS A 199 -4.30 18.33 -1.25
N THR A 200 -5.36 17.54 -1.28
CA THR A 200 -6.07 17.09 -0.09
C THR A 200 -5.21 16.16 0.76
N LEU A 201 -4.71 15.09 0.12
CA LEU A 201 -3.81 14.11 0.73
C LEU A 201 -2.86 13.60 -0.35
N GLU A 202 -1.57 13.54 -0.05
CA GLU A 202 -0.53 13.07 -0.97
C GLU A 202 0.19 11.86 -0.39
N LEU A 203 -0.44 10.68 -0.53
CA LEU A 203 0.13 9.46 0.03
C LEU A 203 1.31 8.97 -0.81
N HIS A 204 2.47 8.83 -0.15
CA HIS A 204 3.68 8.33 -0.82
C HIS A 204 3.67 6.80 -0.91
N TRP A 205 4.02 6.09 0.18
CA TRP A 205 3.88 4.62 0.31
C TRP A 205 2.90 4.20 1.42
N ASN A 206 2.48 5.15 2.24
CA ASN A 206 1.60 4.89 3.38
C ASN A 206 0.15 4.83 2.90
N THR A 207 -0.61 3.88 3.44
CA THR A 207 -2.05 3.81 3.22
C THR A 207 -2.74 4.60 4.33
N ALA A 208 -3.71 5.44 3.98
CA ALA A 208 -4.47 6.19 4.98
C ALA A 208 -5.27 5.24 5.86
N VAL A 209 -5.37 5.56 7.14
CA VAL A 209 -6.28 4.90 8.07
C VAL A 209 -7.64 5.57 7.95
N HIS A 210 -8.69 4.80 7.74
CA HIS A 210 -10.06 5.29 7.87
C HIS A 210 -10.60 4.98 9.28
N HIS A 211 -11.17 5.99 9.94
CA HIS A 211 -11.90 5.85 11.20
C HIS A 211 -12.99 6.92 11.29
N ASP A 212 -14.22 6.52 11.64
CA ASP A 212 -15.38 7.40 11.88
C ASP A 212 -15.64 8.45 10.79
N GLY A 213 -15.48 8.08 9.52
CA GLY A 213 -15.72 8.97 8.37
C GLY A 213 -14.53 9.85 7.99
N TYR A 214 -13.39 9.72 8.67
CA TYR A 214 -12.19 10.50 8.43
C TYR A 214 -11.02 9.62 7.98
N LEU A 215 -10.18 10.18 7.12
CA LEU A 215 -8.92 9.61 6.67
C LEU A 215 -7.77 10.29 7.41
N TYR A 216 -6.88 9.48 7.97
CA TYR A 216 -5.64 9.91 8.60
C TYR A 216 -4.45 9.42 7.79
N GLY A 217 -3.56 10.32 7.38
CA GLY A 217 -2.47 9.97 6.49
C GLY A 217 -1.27 10.90 6.57
N SER A 218 -0.08 10.34 6.34
CA SER A 218 1.13 11.13 6.10
C SER A 218 1.12 11.61 4.65
N SER A 219 0.93 12.91 4.48
CA SER A 219 0.79 13.61 3.21
C SER A 219 2.11 14.28 2.84
N GLY A 220 2.71 13.90 1.71
CA GLY A 220 3.87 14.57 1.13
C GLY A 220 4.92 13.61 0.57
N ARG A 221 5.64 14.07 -0.46
CA ARG A 221 6.67 13.28 -1.16
C ARG A 221 8.01 13.25 -0.43
N HIS A 222 8.37 14.36 0.20
CA HIS A 222 9.68 14.58 0.82
C HIS A 222 9.54 14.84 2.31
N THR A 223 10.56 14.50 3.08
CA THR A 223 10.61 14.71 4.55
C THR A 223 10.21 16.12 4.96
N SER A 224 10.78 17.14 4.30
CA SER A 224 10.55 18.54 4.64
C SER A 224 9.16 19.07 4.26
N SER A 225 8.46 18.37 3.36
CA SER A 225 7.12 18.75 2.91
C SER A 225 6.04 17.83 3.49
N ALA A 226 6.41 16.91 4.37
CA ALA A 226 5.50 15.90 4.89
C ALA A 226 4.76 16.40 6.13
N GLU A 227 3.45 16.19 6.12
CA GLU A 227 2.51 16.59 7.15
C GLU A 227 1.65 15.38 7.53
N LEU A 228 1.21 15.31 8.78
CA LEU A 228 0.13 14.40 9.15
C LEU A 228 -1.20 15.12 8.98
N ARG A 229 -2.15 14.52 8.27
CA ARG A 229 -3.45 15.14 8.00
C ARG A 229 -4.61 14.27 8.45
N CYS A 230 -5.70 14.93 8.84
CA CYS A 230 -7.03 14.35 8.92
C CYS A 230 -7.92 15.01 7.86
N VAL A 231 -8.61 14.18 7.09
CA VAL A 231 -9.46 14.59 5.98
C VAL A 231 -10.83 13.95 6.13
N ASP A 232 -11.90 14.73 5.98
CA ASP A 232 -13.25 14.20 5.86
C ASP A 232 -13.38 13.40 4.55
N LEU A 233 -13.74 12.11 4.66
CA LEU A 233 -13.77 11.21 3.52
C LEU A 233 -14.72 11.72 2.44
N GLU A 234 -15.95 12.09 2.79
CA GLU A 234 -17.01 12.38 1.83
C GLU A 234 -16.82 13.71 1.09
N THR A 235 -16.17 14.69 1.73
CA THR A 235 -16.02 16.05 1.17
C THR A 235 -14.61 16.36 0.68
N GLY A 236 -13.59 15.64 1.16
CA GLY A 236 -12.18 15.98 0.94
C GLY A 236 -11.72 17.19 1.76
N GLN A 237 -12.53 17.67 2.72
CA GLN A 237 -12.15 18.77 3.59
C GLN A 237 -10.99 18.35 4.51
N ILE A 238 -9.90 19.12 4.51
CA ILE A 238 -8.83 18.97 5.49
C ILE A 238 -9.33 19.50 6.83
N MET A 239 -9.52 18.61 7.79
CA MET A 239 -9.98 18.95 9.14
C MET A 239 -8.86 19.56 9.96
N TRP A 240 -7.66 18.99 9.84
CA TRP A 240 -6.42 19.56 10.38
C TRP A 240 -5.21 19.02 9.62
N SER A 241 -4.11 19.77 9.68
CA SER A 241 -2.79 19.39 9.17
C SER A 241 -1.72 19.74 10.20
N GLU A 242 -0.82 18.80 10.48
CA GLU A 242 0.30 18.95 11.41
C GLU A 242 1.63 18.80 10.64
N PRO A 243 2.38 19.90 10.43
CA PRO A 243 3.66 19.87 9.73
C PRO A 243 4.80 19.38 10.63
N GLY A 244 5.99 19.18 10.05
CA GLY A 244 7.20 18.84 10.81
C GLY A 244 7.25 17.38 11.31
N PHE A 245 6.31 16.56 10.86
CA PHE A 245 6.20 15.15 11.24
C PHE A 245 7.21 14.25 10.50
N GLY A 246 7.77 14.73 9.38
CA GLY A 246 8.41 13.88 8.38
C GLY A 246 7.40 12.92 7.74
N ARG A 247 7.86 12.06 6.84
CA ARG A 247 6.99 10.98 6.34
C ARG A 247 6.82 9.94 7.43
N ALA A 248 5.60 9.44 7.60
CA ALA A 248 5.29 8.52 8.70
C ALA A 248 4.35 7.40 8.26
N SER A 249 4.52 6.25 8.91
CA SER A 249 3.62 5.11 8.78
C SER A 249 2.73 4.99 10.00
N LEU A 250 1.48 4.57 9.78
CA LEU A 250 0.42 4.60 10.78
C LEU A 250 -0.07 3.19 11.09
N LEU A 251 -0.42 2.97 12.35
CA LEU A 251 -1.19 1.83 12.83
C LEU A 251 -2.34 2.36 13.68
N PHE A 252 -3.56 1.88 13.41
CA PHE A 252 -4.73 2.21 14.22
C PHE A 252 -4.97 1.16 15.30
N VAL A 253 -5.16 1.61 16.53
CA VAL A 253 -5.45 0.76 17.69
C VAL A 253 -6.50 1.47 18.56
N GLU A 254 -7.67 0.85 18.68
CA GLU A 254 -8.85 1.41 19.38
C GLU A 254 -9.26 2.78 18.85
N ASN A 255 -8.88 3.88 19.53
CA ASN A 255 -9.15 5.26 19.10
C ASN A 255 -7.85 6.06 18.94
N ASN A 256 -6.72 5.37 18.76
CA ASN A 256 -5.39 5.96 18.67
C ASN A 256 -4.70 5.55 17.37
N LEU A 257 -3.87 6.46 16.87
CA LEU A 257 -2.90 6.23 15.82
C LEU A 257 -1.52 6.11 16.48
N ILE A 258 -0.88 4.98 16.26
CA ILE A 258 0.54 4.78 16.53
C ILE A 258 1.29 5.15 15.25
N CYS A 259 2.10 6.19 15.32
CA CYS A 259 2.76 6.79 14.17
C CYS A 259 4.26 6.67 14.31
N LEU A 260 4.91 6.02 13.34
CA LEU A 260 6.36 5.96 13.24
C LEU A 260 6.81 6.92 12.14
N SER A 261 7.47 8.00 12.53
CA SER A 261 8.14 8.91 11.60
C SER A 261 9.41 8.27 11.05
N GLU A 262 9.80 8.66 9.84
CA GLU A 262 10.91 8.04 9.11
C GLU A 262 12.29 8.22 9.77
N ASP A 263 12.41 9.16 10.71
CA ASP A 263 13.58 9.38 11.56
C ASP A 263 13.65 8.42 12.76
N GLY A 264 12.60 7.61 12.99
CA GLY A 264 12.49 6.68 14.11
C GLY A 264 11.72 7.21 15.32
N THR A 265 11.17 8.42 15.26
CA THR A 265 10.33 8.96 16.33
C THR A 265 8.96 8.27 16.35
N LEU A 266 8.58 7.73 17.51
CA LEU A 266 7.30 7.05 17.73
C LEU A 266 6.34 7.98 18.47
N ARG A 267 5.13 8.13 17.93
CA ARG A 267 4.06 8.96 18.52
C ARG A 267 2.78 8.16 18.69
N ILE A 268 2.02 8.50 19.72
CA ILE A 268 0.64 8.06 19.90
C ILE A 268 -0.23 9.31 19.87
N LEU A 269 -1.25 9.31 19.02
CA LEU A 269 -2.19 10.42 18.89
C LEU A 269 -3.62 9.91 18.84
N GLU A 270 -4.56 10.69 19.36
CA GLU A 270 -5.98 10.39 19.30
C GLU A 270 -6.47 10.53 17.85
N ALA A 271 -7.22 9.54 17.36
CA ALA A 271 -7.85 9.57 16.05
C ALA A 271 -9.14 10.39 16.11
N THR A 272 -9.03 11.71 15.99
CA THR A 272 -10.17 12.64 16.06
C THR A 272 -10.09 13.68 14.93
N SER A 273 -11.25 14.14 14.45
CA SER A 273 -11.33 15.20 13.44
C SER A 273 -11.24 16.62 14.04
N ASP A 274 -11.37 16.79 15.35
CA ASP A 274 -11.42 18.12 15.98
C ASP A 274 -10.14 18.95 15.77
N ARG A 275 -8.99 18.30 15.98
CA ARG A 275 -7.63 18.85 15.88
C ARG A 275 -6.60 17.73 16.06
N TYR A 276 -5.35 18.01 15.74
CA TYR A 276 -4.23 17.18 16.16
C TYR A 276 -4.15 17.10 17.70
N LYS A 277 -4.17 15.87 18.25
CA LYS A 277 -4.10 15.59 19.70
C LYS A 277 -3.03 14.55 20.00
N LEU A 278 -1.79 15.00 20.20
CA LEU A 278 -0.68 14.16 20.66
C LEU A 278 -0.95 13.65 22.08
N ARG A 279 -0.78 12.34 22.29
CA ARG A 279 -0.84 11.68 23.61
C ARG A 279 0.54 11.43 24.17
N SER A 280 1.46 10.96 23.34
CA SER A 280 2.82 10.62 23.75
C SER A 280 3.76 10.67 22.55
N GLU A 281 5.02 11.02 22.80
CA GLU A 281 6.12 11.02 21.83
C GLU A 281 7.36 10.43 22.50
N ILE A 282 8.07 9.56 21.78
CA ILE A 282 9.31 8.96 22.25
C ILE A 282 10.28 8.69 21.10
N ILE A 283 11.56 8.99 21.33
CA ILE A 283 12.67 8.44 20.56
C ILE A 283 13.17 7.22 21.32
N LEU A 284 13.02 6.03 20.72
CA LEU A 284 13.46 4.78 21.34
C LEU A 284 14.99 4.79 21.44
N ARG A 285 15.54 4.59 22.64
CA ARG A 285 16.99 4.63 22.92
C ARG A 285 17.45 3.39 23.68
N ASP A 286 18.70 3.00 23.51
CA ASP A 286 19.34 1.99 24.35
C ASP A 286 19.81 2.57 25.70
N ALA A 287 20.44 1.73 26.53
CA ALA A 287 20.95 2.12 27.84
C ALA A 287 22.06 3.20 27.79
N ALA A 288 22.74 3.36 26.64
CA ALA A 288 23.74 4.41 26.43
C ALA A 288 23.11 5.70 25.88
N GLY A 289 21.79 5.72 25.66
CA GLY A 289 21.07 6.86 25.11
C GLY A 289 21.13 6.95 23.58
N GLN A 290 21.65 5.96 22.87
CA GLN A 290 21.70 5.97 21.40
C GLN A 290 20.33 5.56 20.82
N PRO A 291 19.80 6.23 19.78
CA PRO A 291 18.56 5.82 19.13
C PRO A 291 18.61 4.37 18.63
N LEU A 292 17.56 3.61 18.92
CA LEU A 292 17.40 2.21 18.50
C LEU A 292 17.02 2.10 17.02
N LEU A 293 16.38 3.13 16.46
CA LEU A 293 15.94 3.17 15.07
C LEU A 293 16.76 4.21 14.31
N GLU A 294 17.23 3.80 13.13
CA GLU A 294 17.89 4.68 12.18
C GLU A 294 17.01 4.90 10.95
N TYR A 295 17.16 6.07 10.34
CA TYR A 295 16.55 6.37 9.05
C TYR A 295 17.02 5.39 7.95
N PRO A 296 16.13 4.93 7.06
CA PRO A 296 14.68 5.18 7.08
C PRO A 296 13.91 4.18 7.94
N ALA A 297 13.00 4.70 8.76
CA ALA A 297 11.99 3.93 9.51
C ALA A 297 10.61 3.99 8.83
N TRP A 298 10.52 3.43 7.62
CA TRP A 298 9.31 3.52 6.76
C TRP A 298 8.30 2.38 6.94
N ALA A 299 8.59 1.39 7.78
CA ALA A 299 7.68 0.27 7.99
C ALA A 299 6.57 0.67 8.96
N ALA A 300 5.32 0.37 8.60
CA ALA A 300 4.20 0.55 9.52
C ALA A 300 4.44 -0.21 10.84
N PRO A 301 4.13 0.40 12.00
CA PRO A 301 4.12 -0.33 13.27
C PRO A 301 3.16 -1.52 13.19
N ILE A 302 3.47 -2.60 13.89
CA ILE A 302 2.60 -3.78 13.99
C ILE A 302 2.41 -4.12 15.46
N LEU A 303 1.17 -4.29 15.89
CA LEU A 303 0.82 -4.73 17.24
C LEU A 303 0.35 -6.20 17.19
N SER A 304 0.89 -7.04 18.06
CA SER A 304 0.47 -8.44 18.19
C SER A 304 0.64 -8.90 19.63
N HIS A 305 -0.44 -9.40 20.25
CA HIS A 305 -0.43 -9.92 21.62
C HIS A 305 0.17 -8.95 22.67
N GLY A 306 -0.10 -7.65 22.54
CA GLY A 306 0.46 -6.62 23.43
C GLY A 306 1.90 -6.21 23.11
N LEU A 307 2.52 -6.77 22.08
CA LEU A 307 3.86 -6.42 21.63
C LEU A 307 3.81 -5.52 20.40
N LEU A 308 4.41 -4.33 20.51
CA LEU A 308 4.54 -3.38 19.41
C LEU A 308 5.89 -3.54 18.72
N TYR A 309 5.84 -3.87 17.44
CA TYR A 309 7.01 -4.04 16.58
C TYR A 309 7.16 -2.82 15.68
N VAL A 310 8.35 -2.23 15.71
CA VAL A 310 8.75 -1.11 14.85
C VAL A 310 10.10 -1.39 14.23
N ARG A 311 10.29 -0.95 12.99
CA ARG A 311 11.49 -1.28 12.21
C ARG A 311 12.09 -0.05 11.57
N GLY A 312 13.40 0.10 11.76
CA GLY A 312 14.24 1.06 11.07
C GLY A 312 15.19 0.35 10.11
N LYS A 313 16.17 1.09 9.61
CA LYS A 313 17.26 0.50 8.84
C LYS A 313 18.01 -0.52 9.69
N GLY A 314 18.07 -1.77 9.21
CA GLY A 314 18.87 -2.85 9.82
C GLY A 314 18.41 -3.35 11.19
N ARG A 315 17.35 -2.79 11.80
CA ARG A 315 16.92 -3.16 13.16
C ARG A 315 15.40 -3.23 13.30
N LEU A 316 14.95 -4.31 13.94
CA LEU A 316 13.58 -4.49 14.44
C LEU A 316 13.63 -4.33 15.96
N VAL A 317 12.72 -3.53 16.51
CA VAL A 317 12.55 -3.31 17.95
C VAL A 317 11.16 -3.81 18.33
N CYS A 318 11.09 -4.52 19.45
CA CYS A 318 9.86 -4.99 20.06
C CYS A 318 9.70 -4.27 21.40
N LEU A 319 8.55 -3.65 21.60
CA LEU A 319 8.17 -2.98 22.84
C LEU A 319 7.05 -3.80 23.48
N ASP A 320 7.19 -4.12 24.76
CA ASP A 320 6.12 -4.73 25.53
C ASP A 320 5.17 -3.65 26.04
N LEU A 321 3.91 -3.70 25.60
CA LEU A 321 2.86 -2.77 26.03
C LEU A 321 1.93 -3.39 27.08
N LEU A 322 2.17 -4.63 27.50
CA LEU A 322 1.41 -5.24 28.58
C LEU A 322 1.74 -4.55 29.90
N PRO A 323 0.75 -4.35 30.78
CA PRO A 323 1.04 -3.87 32.13
C PRO A 323 1.97 -4.88 32.84
N PRO A 324 2.84 -4.41 33.76
CA PRO A 324 3.63 -5.30 34.59
C PRO A 324 2.72 -6.32 35.28
N ALA A 325 3.16 -7.57 35.36
CA ALA A 325 2.46 -8.56 36.16
C ALA A 325 2.31 -8.04 37.61
N PRO A 326 1.14 -8.26 38.25
CA PRO A 326 0.84 -7.75 39.58
C PRO A 326 1.78 -8.26 40.67
#